data_AF-A0A382M710-F1
#
_entry.id   AF-A0A382M710-F1
#
_cell.length_a   1.000
_cell.length_b   1.000
_cell.length_c   1.000
_cell.angle_alpha   90.00
_cell.angle_beta   90.00
_cell.angle_gamma   90.00
#
_symmetry.space_group_name_H-M   'P 1'
#
loop_
_entity.id
_entity.type
_entity.pdbx_description
1 polymer ?
#
loop_
_entity_poly.entity_id
_entity_poly.type
_entity_poly.pdbx_seq_one_letter_code
_entity_poly.pdbx_strand_id
1 'polypeptide(L)'
;MSTKLDVAKRYAGSRPGFELVAFEDIGIPYFELRMQVLVQREKDIGPIDEFVLGAVKRGIDTVPEVMRFLGLDRLVVEQAIVDLCKTDLLDYQVGTNGNVFHLTELGKNAYQSLVELLPDRLEINLGFDRLIWQPSSRYERALIPPRVAKSRELIELPPVRKRRLKVEELDIVDAERELEERPNSIFQRASLVSIQDFSCYRMFLPGVALLFVNRDSGEQQTAITIDGRISETHETSFASIDGPDKAFLVVDSATRLTEEGPKIPPEARRLSIERSELDALVERQAQELAAEGGEGRIETADSDITGEDATGDQQSAEG
;
A
#
# COMPACT_ATOMS: atom_id res chain seq x y z
N MET A 1 -17.77 1.85 10.93
CA MET A 1 -17.94 1.44 9.53
C MET A 1 -18.94 2.38 8.90
N SER A 2 -18.61 2.97 7.75
CA SER A 2 -19.58 3.77 6.98
C SER A 2 -20.67 2.83 6.47
N THR A 3 -21.95 3.17 6.64
CA THR A 3 -23.03 2.37 6.06
C THR A 3 -23.03 2.56 4.54
N LYS A 4 -23.60 1.61 3.78
CA LYS A 4 -23.75 1.78 2.32
C LYS A 4 -24.47 3.07 1.93
N LEU A 5 -25.43 3.49 2.75
CA LEU A 5 -26.15 4.74 2.57
C LEU A 5 -25.25 5.96 2.73
N ASP A 6 -24.33 5.95 3.70
CA ASP A 6 -23.37 7.04 3.90
C ASP A 6 -22.40 7.14 2.70
N VAL A 7 -21.98 5.99 2.16
CA VAL A 7 -21.14 5.93 0.96
C VAL A 7 -21.89 6.47 -0.25
N ALA A 8 -23.15 6.05 -0.45
CA ALA A 8 -24.01 6.56 -1.51
C ALA A 8 -24.21 8.08 -1.41
N LYS A 9 -24.54 8.59 -0.21
CA LYS A 9 -24.68 10.04 0.05
C LYS A 9 -23.39 10.81 -0.28
N ARG A 10 -22.22 10.27 0.09
CA ARG A 10 -20.92 10.89 -0.18
C ARG A 10 -20.62 11.02 -1.67
N TYR A 11 -21.00 10.02 -2.46
CA TYR A 11 -20.61 9.93 -3.87
C TYR A 11 -21.75 10.18 -4.87
N ALA A 12 -22.96 10.53 -4.42
CA ALA A 12 -24.11 10.77 -5.29
C ALA A 12 -23.84 11.77 -6.43
N GLY A 13 -23.03 12.80 -6.17
CA GLY A 13 -22.61 13.81 -7.16
C GLY A 13 -21.15 13.72 -7.57
N SER A 14 -20.51 12.53 -7.50
CA SER A 14 -19.08 12.39 -7.84
C SER A 14 -18.79 12.26 -9.34
N ARG A 15 -19.82 12.06 -10.18
CA ARG A 15 -19.68 11.89 -11.64
C ARG A 15 -20.54 12.93 -12.38
N PRO A 16 -19.93 14.00 -12.91
CA PRO A 16 -20.67 15.02 -13.67
C PRO A 16 -21.45 14.42 -14.85
N GLY A 17 -22.71 14.81 -15.03
CA GLY A 17 -23.58 14.29 -16.09
C GLY A 17 -24.20 12.91 -15.79
N PHE A 18 -23.85 12.28 -14.67
CA PHE A 18 -24.43 11.02 -14.23
C PHE A 18 -25.21 11.19 -12.92
N GLU A 19 -26.28 10.39 -12.77
CA GLU A 19 -27.06 10.30 -11.55
C GLU A 19 -26.87 8.94 -10.89
N LEU A 20 -26.65 8.94 -9.57
CA LEU A 20 -26.65 7.71 -8.78
C LEU A 20 -28.07 7.14 -8.69
N VAL A 21 -28.29 5.98 -9.28
CA VAL A 21 -29.62 5.34 -9.38
C VAL A 21 -29.79 4.14 -8.45
N ALA A 22 -28.70 3.46 -8.10
CA ALA A 22 -28.72 2.33 -7.18
C ALA A 22 -27.38 2.17 -6.45
N PHE A 23 -27.39 1.46 -5.32
CA PHE A 23 -26.18 1.09 -4.59
C PHE A 23 -26.40 -0.24 -3.89
N GLU A 24 -25.45 -1.15 -4.00
CA GLU A 24 -25.58 -2.52 -3.50
C GLU A 24 -24.35 -2.97 -2.71
N ASP A 25 -24.58 -3.80 -1.70
CA ASP A 25 -23.49 -4.44 -0.98
C ASP A 25 -22.91 -5.57 -1.84
N ILE A 26 -21.59 -5.54 -2.04
CA ILE A 26 -20.88 -6.46 -2.92
C ILE A 26 -19.81 -7.26 -2.17
N GLY A 27 -19.54 -8.46 -2.67
CA GLY A 27 -18.40 -9.27 -2.28
C GLY A 27 -17.36 -9.27 -3.39
N ILE A 28 -16.26 -8.54 -3.21
CA ILE A 28 -15.14 -8.54 -4.15
C ILE A 28 -14.39 -9.88 -4.01
N PRO A 29 -14.14 -10.63 -5.09
CA PRO A 29 -13.59 -11.97 -5.00
C PRO A 29 -12.11 -11.94 -4.58
N TYR A 30 -11.78 -12.65 -3.51
CA TYR A 30 -10.41 -12.79 -3.00
C TYR A 30 -10.02 -14.27 -2.90
N PHE A 31 -8.71 -14.52 -2.91
CA PHE A 31 -8.13 -15.69 -2.25
C PHE A 31 -7.45 -15.26 -0.96
N GLU A 32 -7.61 -16.07 0.09
CA GLU A 32 -6.63 -16.13 1.18
C GLU A 32 -5.63 -17.22 0.81
N LEU A 33 -4.40 -16.81 0.54
CA LEU A 33 -3.27 -17.69 0.29
C LEU A 33 -2.66 -18.06 1.63
N ARG A 34 -2.61 -19.35 1.95
CA ARG A 34 -1.81 -19.86 3.07
C ARG A 34 -0.51 -20.41 2.50
N MET A 35 0.56 -19.68 2.71
CA MET A 35 1.82 -19.86 2.01
C MET A 35 2.88 -20.45 2.92
N GLN A 36 3.66 -21.38 2.40
CA GLN A 36 4.92 -21.81 2.99
C GLN A 36 6.04 -21.03 2.31
N VAL A 37 6.81 -20.27 3.09
CA VAL A 37 7.83 -19.38 2.58
C VAL A 37 9.17 -19.61 3.25
N LEU A 38 10.23 -19.36 2.50
CA LEU A 38 11.57 -19.16 3.04
C LEU A 38 11.79 -17.66 3.18
N VAL A 39 12.17 -17.23 4.37
CA VAL A 39 12.54 -15.85 4.66
C VAL A 39 13.96 -15.79 5.19
N GLN A 40 14.57 -14.62 5.10
CA GLN A 40 15.84 -14.29 5.73
C GLN A 40 15.56 -13.26 6.82
N ARG A 41 15.70 -13.66 8.07
CA ARG A 41 15.39 -12.82 9.23
C ARG A 41 16.63 -12.14 9.76
N GLU A 42 16.45 -10.90 10.17
CA GLU A 42 17.43 -10.19 10.98
C GLU A 42 17.30 -10.62 12.44
N LYS A 43 18.45 -10.96 13.04
CA LYS A 43 18.60 -11.23 14.45
C LYS A 43 19.73 -10.37 14.99
N ASP A 44 19.51 -9.75 16.14
CA ASP A 44 20.57 -9.01 16.82
C ASP A 44 21.69 -9.99 17.23
N ILE A 45 22.94 -9.60 16.96
CA ILE A 45 24.10 -10.40 17.35
C ILE A 45 24.13 -10.49 18.88
N GLY A 46 24.38 -11.69 19.41
CA GLY A 46 24.50 -11.88 20.85
C GLY A 46 25.70 -11.10 21.41
N PRO A 47 25.67 -10.59 22.65
CA PRO A 47 26.77 -9.80 23.19
C PRO A 47 28.12 -10.52 23.13
N ILE A 48 28.14 -11.82 23.45
CA ILE A 48 29.35 -12.63 23.40
C ILE A 48 29.88 -12.72 21.97
N ASP A 49 29.00 -13.00 21.01
CA ASP A 49 29.32 -13.13 19.60
C ASP A 49 29.89 -11.81 19.04
N GLU A 50 29.29 -10.67 19.40
CA GLU A 50 29.78 -9.33 19.02
C GLU A 50 31.21 -9.10 19.53
N PHE A 51 31.48 -9.42 20.79
CA PHE A 51 32.80 -9.26 21.38
C PHE A 51 33.84 -10.21 20.78
N VAL A 52 33.44 -11.44 20.43
CA VAL A 52 34.31 -12.40 19.73
C VAL A 52 34.64 -11.90 18.32
N LEU A 53 33.64 -11.48 17.53
CA LEU A 53 33.85 -10.89 16.20
C LEU A 53 34.75 -9.66 16.28
N GLY A 54 34.54 -8.81 17.29
CA GLY A 54 35.36 -7.63 17.55
C GLY A 54 36.81 -7.95 17.94
N ALA A 55 37.04 -9.02 18.69
CA ALA A 55 38.37 -9.49 19.07
C ALA A 55 39.13 -10.01 17.83
N VAL A 56 38.49 -10.87 17.03
CA VAL A 56 39.07 -11.41 15.79
C VAL A 56 39.39 -10.29 14.80
N LYS A 57 38.49 -9.29 14.65
CA LYS A 57 38.75 -8.10 13.81
C LYS A 57 40.03 -7.35 14.21
N ARG A 58 40.40 -7.38 15.50
CA ARG A 58 41.57 -6.70 16.06
C ARG A 58 42.84 -7.58 16.05
N GLY A 59 42.78 -8.75 15.43
CA GLY A 59 43.90 -9.71 15.37
C GLY A 59 44.05 -10.58 16.62
N ILE A 60 42.98 -10.69 17.43
CA ILE A 60 42.90 -11.64 18.55
C ILE A 60 42.13 -12.84 18.03
N ASP A 61 42.81 -13.77 17.40
CA ASP A 61 42.22 -14.75 16.48
C ASP A 61 42.47 -16.22 16.87
N THR A 62 42.88 -16.47 18.11
CA THR A 62 42.97 -17.82 18.69
C THR A 62 42.08 -17.95 19.93
N VAL A 63 41.54 -19.16 20.18
CA VAL A 63 40.67 -19.43 21.35
C VAL A 63 41.30 -18.95 22.66
N PRO A 64 42.58 -19.27 22.99
CA PRO A 64 43.18 -18.86 24.25
C PRO A 64 43.34 -17.33 24.37
N GLU A 65 43.61 -16.64 23.27
CA GLU A 65 43.76 -15.18 23.27
C GLU A 65 42.41 -14.49 23.44
N VAL A 66 41.36 -14.96 22.77
CA VAL A 66 39.99 -14.45 22.92
C VAL A 66 39.49 -14.68 24.35
N MET A 67 39.71 -15.86 24.93
CA MET A 67 39.40 -16.14 26.34
C MET A 67 40.07 -15.13 27.28
N ARG A 68 41.38 -14.93 27.11
CA ARG A 68 42.16 -14.02 27.95
C ARG A 68 41.72 -12.57 27.78
N PHE A 69 41.36 -12.17 26.56
CA PHE A 69 40.92 -10.82 26.25
C PHE A 69 39.53 -10.52 26.83
N LEU A 70 38.59 -11.45 26.69
CA LEU A 70 37.21 -11.28 27.15
C LEU A 70 37.01 -11.64 28.62
N GLY A 71 37.94 -12.36 29.24
CA GLY A 71 37.82 -12.87 30.61
C GLY A 71 36.73 -13.93 30.76
N LEU A 72 36.46 -14.68 29.68
CA LEU A 72 35.42 -15.71 29.63
C LEU A 72 36.01 -17.12 29.73
N ASP A 73 35.18 -18.05 30.21
CA ASP A 73 35.56 -19.46 30.27
C ASP A 73 35.73 -20.06 28.86
N ARG A 74 36.59 -21.08 28.76
CA ARG A 74 36.91 -21.76 27.51
C ARG A 74 35.67 -22.28 26.79
N LEU A 75 34.76 -22.92 27.53
CA LEU A 75 33.58 -23.54 26.95
C LEU A 75 32.67 -22.50 26.30
N VAL A 76 32.56 -21.31 26.90
CA VAL A 76 31.75 -20.20 26.39
C VAL A 76 32.34 -19.67 25.08
N VAL A 77 33.65 -19.44 25.04
CA VAL A 77 34.33 -18.93 23.84
C VAL A 77 34.32 -19.95 22.71
N GLU A 78 34.59 -21.23 23.02
CA GLU A 78 34.54 -22.30 22.02
C GLU A 78 33.14 -22.46 21.44
N GLN A 79 32.10 -22.40 22.27
CA GLN A 79 30.72 -22.48 21.80
C GLN A 79 30.36 -21.30 20.88
N ALA A 80 30.70 -20.06 21.28
CA ALA A 80 30.45 -18.87 20.48
C ALA A 80 31.16 -18.95 19.11
N ILE A 81 32.43 -19.34 19.10
CA ILE A 81 33.20 -19.51 17.84
C ILE A 81 32.57 -20.59 16.96
N VAL A 82 32.17 -21.73 17.53
CA VAL A 82 31.50 -22.80 16.78
C VAL A 82 30.21 -22.31 16.14
N ASP A 83 29.41 -21.54 16.88
CA ASP A 83 28.14 -21.03 16.36
C ASP A 83 28.36 -19.95 15.29
N LEU A 84 29.33 -19.04 15.48
CA LEU A 84 29.76 -18.06 14.48
C LEU A 84 30.31 -18.72 13.20
N CYS A 85 30.99 -19.87 13.30
CA CYS A 85 31.42 -20.63 12.13
C CYS A 85 30.25 -21.32 11.42
N LYS A 86 29.25 -21.83 12.15
CA LYS A 86 28.05 -22.43 11.54
C LYS A 86 27.23 -21.43 10.73
N THR A 87 27.24 -20.16 11.13
CA THR A 87 26.54 -19.08 10.43
C THR A 87 27.43 -18.31 9.46
N ASP A 88 28.59 -18.87 9.13
CA ASP A 88 29.54 -18.33 8.13
C ASP A 88 30.02 -16.90 8.46
N LEU A 89 30.05 -16.52 9.75
CA LEU A 89 30.58 -15.24 10.21
C LEU A 89 32.09 -15.33 10.51
N LEU A 90 32.56 -16.52 10.88
CA LEU A 90 33.98 -16.84 11.05
C LEU A 90 34.38 -18.02 10.18
N ASP A 91 35.53 -17.92 9.53
CA ASP A 91 36.20 -19.05 8.90
C ASP A 91 37.36 -19.54 9.78
N TYR A 92 37.69 -20.82 9.60
CA TYR A 92 38.62 -21.56 10.43
C TYR A 92 39.79 -22.08 9.61
N GLN A 93 40.99 -21.64 9.94
CA GLN A 93 42.22 -22.12 9.31
C GLN A 93 43.02 -23.00 10.28
N VAL A 94 43.21 -24.27 9.89
CA VAL A 94 44.06 -25.21 10.62
C VAL A 94 45.52 -24.86 10.36
N GLY A 95 46.21 -24.38 11.40
CA GLY A 95 47.64 -24.10 11.39
C GLY A 95 48.44 -25.11 12.20
N THR A 96 49.74 -25.18 11.95
CA THR A 96 50.70 -26.01 12.73
C THR A 96 50.93 -25.49 14.15
N ASN A 97 50.61 -24.22 14.42
CA ASN A 97 50.86 -23.53 15.71
C ASN A 97 49.58 -23.22 16.49
N GLY A 98 48.46 -23.85 16.12
CA GLY A 98 47.13 -23.53 16.64
C GLY A 98 46.20 -23.13 15.52
N ASN A 99 44.92 -23.12 15.85
CA ASN A 99 43.88 -22.77 14.91
C ASN A 99 43.61 -21.28 14.96
N VAL A 100 43.54 -20.66 13.78
CA VAL A 100 43.34 -19.22 13.62
C VAL A 100 41.98 -18.97 12.99
N PHE A 101 41.25 -17.98 13.50
CA PHE A 101 39.94 -17.59 13.00
C PHE A 101 40.02 -16.28 12.23
N HIS A 102 39.28 -16.18 11.13
CA HIS A 102 39.18 -14.94 10.36
C HIS A 102 37.73 -14.59 10.09
N LEU A 103 37.43 -13.29 10.08
CA LEU A 103 36.10 -12.83 9.66
C LEU A 103 35.92 -13.08 8.17
N THR A 104 34.81 -13.72 7.83
CA THR A 104 34.31 -13.74 6.45
C THR A 104 33.81 -12.35 6.05
N GLU A 105 33.49 -12.13 4.76
CA GLU A 105 32.82 -10.90 4.35
C GLU A 105 31.45 -10.74 5.03
N LEU A 106 30.72 -11.85 5.23
CA LEU A 106 29.46 -11.85 5.97
C LEU A 106 29.66 -11.45 7.44
N GLY A 107 30.70 -11.99 8.10
CA GLY A 107 31.07 -11.63 9.47
C GLY A 107 31.48 -10.17 9.63
N LYS A 108 32.20 -9.60 8.66
CA LYS A 108 32.55 -8.17 8.64
C LYS A 108 31.31 -7.29 8.55
N ASN A 109 30.37 -7.63 7.67
CA ASN A 109 29.13 -6.89 7.49
C ASN A 109 28.23 -7.01 8.73
N ALA A 110 28.06 -8.22 9.24
CA ALA A 110 27.28 -8.50 10.45
C ALA A 110 27.83 -7.74 11.66
N TYR A 111 29.16 -7.71 11.84
CA TYR A 111 29.77 -6.91 12.92
C TYR A 111 29.57 -5.40 12.75
N GLN A 112 29.49 -4.89 11.51
CA GLN A 112 29.23 -3.47 11.25
C GLN A 112 27.75 -3.09 11.47
N SER A 113 26.82 -3.95 11.06
CA SER A 113 25.38 -3.74 11.22
C SER A 113 24.85 -4.15 12.59
N LEU A 114 25.61 -4.95 13.34
CA LEU A 114 25.20 -5.67 14.55
C LEU A 114 24.00 -6.61 14.34
N VAL A 115 23.82 -7.06 13.09
CA VAL A 115 22.71 -7.92 12.67
C VAL A 115 23.25 -9.15 11.96
N GLU A 116 22.78 -10.31 12.40
CA GLU A 116 22.94 -11.60 11.76
C GLU A 116 21.71 -11.91 10.89
N LEU A 117 21.92 -12.44 9.68
CA LEU A 117 20.85 -12.85 8.78
C LEU A 117 20.67 -14.37 8.80
N LEU A 118 19.51 -14.84 9.25
CA LEU A 118 19.21 -16.26 9.40
C LEU A 118 18.09 -16.71 8.47
N PRO A 119 18.27 -17.81 7.70
CA PRO A 119 17.18 -18.40 6.94
C PRO A 119 16.15 -19.03 7.90
N ASP A 120 14.87 -18.77 7.66
CA ASP A 120 13.75 -19.30 8.45
C ASP A 120 12.60 -19.74 7.53
N ARG A 121 11.89 -20.80 7.91
CA ARG A 121 10.73 -21.30 7.15
C ARG A 121 9.45 -20.99 7.91
N LEU A 122 8.56 -20.25 7.26
CA LEU A 122 7.36 -19.72 7.91
C LEU A 122 6.09 -20.09 7.13
N GLU A 123 4.99 -20.25 7.87
CA GLU A 123 3.65 -20.27 7.31
C GLU A 123 3.02 -18.89 7.48
N ILE A 124 2.65 -18.26 6.38
CA ILE A 124 2.09 -16.90 6.36
C ILE A 124 0.85 -16.82 5.48
N ASN A 125 -0.09 -15.95 5.86
CA ASN A 125 -1.30 -15.70 5.08
C ASN A 125 -1.09 -14.48 4.17
N LEU A 126 -1.61 -14.50 2.95
CA LEU A 126 -1.61 -13.35 2.03
C LEU A 126 -2.96 -13.23 1.32
N GLY A 127 -3.54 -12.02 1.32
CA GLY A 127 -4.69 -11.73 0.49
C GLY A 127 -4.29 -11.65 -0.97
N PHE A 128 -5.13 -12.17 -1.86
CA PHE A 128 -4.93 -12.02 -3.29
C PHE A 128 -6.26 -11.61 -3.93
N ASP A 129 -6.29 -10.40 -4.45
CA ASP A 129 -7.45 -9.84 -5.11
C ASP A 129 -7.63 -10.50 -6.48
N ARG A 130 -8.79 -11.14 -6.68
CA ARG A 130 -9.09 -11.87 -7.92
C ARG A 130 -9.87 -11.03 -8.91
N LEU A 131 -10.31 -9.83 -8.54
CA LEU A 131 -10.88 -8.88 -9.47
C LEU A 131 -9.72 -8.23 -10.23
N ILE A 132 -8.73 -7.65 -9.54
CA ILE A 132 -7.57 -6.99 -10.18
C ILE A 132 -6.37 -7.92 -10.43
N TRP A 133 -6.40 -9.15 -9.91
CA TRP A 133 -5.35 -10.18 -10.05
C TRP A 133 -3.99 -9.80 -9.45
N GLN A 134 -3.99 -9.29 -8.21
CA GLN A 134 -2.79 -8.81 -7.51
C GLN A 134 -2.78 -9.25 -6.03
N PRO A 135 -1.59 -9.41 -5.40
CA PRO A 135 -1.50 -9.59 -3.96
C PRO A 135 -2.06 -8.36 -3.22
N SER A 136 -2.46 -8.57 -1.97
CA SER A 136 -3.02 -7.52 -1.13
C SER A 136 -2.64 -7.73 0.34
N SER A 137 -2.29 -6.62 0.99
CA SER A 137 -2.06 -6.52 2.43
C SER A 137 -3.33 -6.76 3.25
N ARG A 138 -4.51 -6.80 2.62
CA ARG A 138 -5.79 -7.15 3.26
C ARG A 138 -5.85 -8.64 3.59
N TYR A 139 -6.02 -8.96 4.86
CA TYR A 139 -6.04 -10.33 5.36
C TYR A 139 -7.11 -10.55 6.43
N GLU A 140 -7.36 -11.83 6.75
CA GLU A 140 -8.18 -12.35 7.85
C GLU A 140 -9.41 -11.50 8.22
N ARG A 141 -9.23 -10.47 9.07
CA ARG A 141 -10.32 -9.65 9.61
C ARG A 141 -11.07 -8.84 8.56
N ALA A 142 -10.41 -8.51 7.45
CA ALA A 142 -11.03 -7.79 6.34
C ALA A 142 -11.84 -8.72 5.42
N LEU A 143 -11.45 -9.99 5.34
CA LEU A 143 -12.02 -10.96 4.43
C LEU A 143 -13.08 -11.82 5.11
N ILE A 144 -14.12 -12.18 4.38
CA ILE A 144 -15.19 -13.06 4.88
C ILE A 144 -15.32 -14.32 4.02
N PRO A 145 -15.66 -15.47 4.63
CA PRO A 145 -15.86 -16.70 3.89
C PRO A 145 -17.18 -16.65 3.09
N PRO A 146 -17.33 -17.48 2.03
CA PRO A 146 -18.51 -17.49 1.17
C PRO A 146 -19.83 -17.68 1.93
N ARG A 147 -19.82 -18.48 3.01
CA ARG A 147 -21.01 -18.67 3.86
C ARG A 147 -21.48 -17.36 4.49
N VAL A 148 -20.55 -16.52 4.93
CA VAL A 148 -20.86 -15.23 5.56
C VAL A 148 -21.29 -14.22 4.49
N ALA A 149 -20.63 -14.19 3.33
CA ALA A 149 -21.05 -13.35 2.20
C ALA A 149 -22.50 -13.64 1.79
N LYS A 150 -22.86 -14.92 1.66
CA LYS A 150 -24.23 -15.35 1.39
C LYS A 150 -25.21 -14.94 2.48
N SER A 151 -24.85 -15.10 3.76
CA SER A 151 -25.72 -14.69 4.88
C SER A 151 -25.93 -13.18 4.98
N ARG A 152 -25.02 -12.40 4.39
CA ARG A 152 -25.11 -10.93 4.30
C ARG A 152 -25.74 -10.48 2.98
N GLU A 153 -26.19 -11.42 2.14
CA GLU A 153 -26.82 -11.15 0.84
C GLU A 153 -25.94 -10.29 -0.07
N LEU A 154 -24.61 -10.44 0.02
CA LEU A 154 -23.69 -9.71 -0.84
C LEU A 154 -23.79 -10.21 -2.29
N ILE A 155 -23.81 -9.27 -3.23
CA ILE A 155 -23.65 -9.59 -4.66
C ILE A 155 -22.19 -9.98 -4.89
N GLU A 156 -21.93 -11.27 -5.14
CA GLU A 156 -20.59 -11.79 -5.38
C GLU A 156 -20.09 -11.34 -6.76
N LEU A 157 -19.05 -10.51 -6.81
CA LEU A 157 -18.49 -10.06 -8.09
C LEU A 157 -17.72 -11.21 -8.78
N PRO A 158 -17.81 -11.32 -10.12
CA PRO A 158 -17.00 -12.23 -10.90
C PRO A 158 -15.50 -11.88 -10.81
N PRO A 159 -14.61 -12.88 -10.68
CA PRO A 159 -13.17 -12.66 -10.77
C PRO A 159 -12.74 -12.49 -12.24
N VAL A 160 -11.62 -11.80 -12.47
CA VAL A 160 -11.03 -11.69 -13.81
C VAL A 160 -10.55 -13.05 -14.34
N ARG A 161 -10.14 -13.95 -13.44
CA ARG A 161 -9.85 -15.35 -13.78
C ARG A 161 -10.57 -16.31 -12.85
N LYS A 162 -11.24 -17.31 -13.44
CA LYS A 162 -11.97 -18.35 -12.70
C LYS A 162 -11.05 -19.42 -12.10
N ARG A 163 -9.88 -19.64 -12.69
CA ARG A 163 -8.91 -20.64 -12.24
C ARG A 163 -8.21 -20.24 -10.94
N ARG A 164 -7.55 -21.21 -10.30
CA ARG A 164 -6.64 -20.97 -9.17
C ARG A 164 -5.36 -20.28 -9.63
N LEU A 165 -4.77 -19.49 -8.72
CA LEU A 165 -3.43 -18.93 -8.85
C LEU A 165 -2.40 -20.06 -8.72
N LYS A 166 -1.32 -20.00 -9.49
CA LYS A 166 -0.16 -20.89 -9.34
C LYS A 166 1.01 -20.16 -8.68
N VAL A 167 1.94 -20.91 -8.11
CA VAL A 167 3.11 -20.35 -7.41
C VAL A 167 3.92 -19.44 -8.32
N GLU A 168 4.10 -19.82 -9.58
CA GLU A 168 4.92 -19.08 -10.55
C GLU A 168 4.30 -17.74 -10.99
N GLU A 169 3.03 -17.50 -10.63
CA GLU A 169 2.32 -16.25 -10.94
C GLU A 169 2.37 -15.23 -9.81
N LEU A 170 2.86 -15.62 -8.62
CA LEU A 170 2.98 -14.73 -7.49
C LEU A 170 4.39 -14.15 -7.46
N ASP A 171 4.50 -12.87 -7.79
CA ASP A 171 5.77 -12.15 -7.72
C ASP A 171 6.21 -11.96 -6.27
N ILE A 172 7.50 -12.25 -5.99
CA ILE A 172 8.06 -12.21 -4.64
C ILE A 172 8.11 -10.78 -4.12
N VAL A 173 8.48 -9.81 -4.95
CA VAL A 173 8.64 -8.40 -4.55
C VAL A 173 7.28 -7.78 -4.25
N ASP A 174 6.28 -8.06 -5.09
CA ASP A 174 4.92 -7.61 -4.85
C ASP A 174 4.33 -8.28 -3.59
N ALA A 175 4.55 -9.58 -3.39
CA ALA A 175 4.08 -10.27 -2.19
C ALA A 175 4.74 -9.74 -0.92
N GLU A 176 6.05 -9.51 -0.94
CA GLU A 176 6.81 -8.94 0.17
C GLU A 176 6.33 -7.54 0.54
N ARG A 177 6.14 -6.65 -0.45
CA ARG A 177 5.58 -5.30 -0.23
C ARG A 177 4.25 -5.36 0.52
N GLU A 178 3.33 -6.20 0.06
CA GLU A 178 2.01 -6.35 0.69
C GLU A 178 2.07 -7.01 2.08
N LEU A 179 3.12 -7.79 2.37
CA LEU A 179 3.38 -8.35 3.69
C LEU A 179 3.98 -7.31 4.64
N GLU A 180 4.88 -6.46 4.15
CA GLU A 180 5.52 -5.37 4.91
C GLU A 180 4.54 -4.28 5.33
N GLU A 181 3.56 -3.95 4.48
CA GLU A 181 2.54 -2.94 4.75
C GLU A 181 1.66 -3.25 5.99
N ARG A 182 1.73 -4.48 6.51
CA ARG A 182 0.91 -4.90 7.64
C ARG A 182 1.41 -4.31 8.96
N PRO A 183 0.48 -3.96 9.87
CA PRO A 183 0.85 -3.62 11.24
C PRO A 183 1.60 -4.78 11.90
N ASN A 184 2.75 -4.48 12.51
CA ASN A 184 3.61 -5.46 13.20
C ASN A 184 4.08 -6.61 12.29
N SER A 185 4.33 -6.33 11.01
CA SER A 185 4.84 -7.34 10.08
C SER A 185 6.23 -7.82 10.49
N ILE A 186 6.43 -9.13 10.47
CA ILE A 186 7.76 -9.73 10.63
C ILE A 186 8.73 -9.30 9.53
N PHE A 187 8.20 -8.89 8.37
CA PHE A 187 8.97 -8.44 7.21
C PHE A 187 9.59 -7.05 7.41
N GLN A 188 9.26 -6.35 8.50
CA GLN A 188 10.04 -5.16 8.92
C GLN A 188 11.48 -5.50 9.33
N ARG A 189 11.75 -6.77 9.67
CA ARG A 189 13.06 -7.31 10.05
C ARG A 189 13.31 -8.66 9.37
N ALA A 190 12.72 -8.89 8.20
CA ALA A 190 12.90 -10.11 7.44
C ALA A 190 12.62 -9.88 5.96
N SER A 191 13.34 -10.57 5.10
CA SER A 191 13.10 -10.53 3.65
C SER A 191 12.56 -11.85 3.12
N LEU A 192 11.63 -11.80 2.17
CA LEU A 192 11.06 -12.96 1.50
C LEU A 192 12.05 -13.49 0.46
N VAL A 193 12.57 -14.69 0.68
CA VAL A 193 13.55 -15.31 -0.22
C VAL A 193 12.86 -16.12 -1.31
N SER A 194 11.88 -16.94 -0.92
CA SER A 194 11.10 -17.74 -1.88
C SER A 194 9.75 -18.18 -1.32
N ILE A 195 8.81 -18.39 -2.23
CA ILE A 195 7.52 -19.00 -1.97
C ILE A 195 7.62 -20.47 -2.37
N GLN A 196 7.48 -21.38 -1.42
CA GLN A 196 7.65 -22.83 -1.66
C GLN A 196 6.36 -23.44 -2.21
N ASP A 197 5.24 -23.13 -1.57
CA ASP A 197 3.90 -23.57 -1.99
C ASP A 197 2.83 -22.70 -1.32
N PHE A 198 1.59 -22.76 -1.80
CA PHE A 198 0.45 -22.20 -1.10
C PHE A 198 -0.88 -22.90 -1.41
N SER A 199 -1.80 -22.81 -0.44
CA SER A 199 -3.20 -23.18 -0.62
C SER A 199 -4.08 -21.97 -0.85
N CYS A 200 -4.98 -22.04 -1.85
CA CYS A 200 -5.96 -20.99 -2.15
C CYS A 200 -7.30 -21.25 -1.45
N TYR A 201 -7.70 -20.37 -0.54
CA TYR A 201 -9.02 -20.36 0.09
C TYR A 201 -9.89 -19.26 -0.50
N ARG A 202 -11.08 -19.61 -1.00
CA ARG A 202 -12.00 -18.62 -1.58
C ARG A 202 -12.57 -17.74 -0.47
N MET A 203 -12.37 -16.43 -0.59
CA MET A 203 -12.84 -15.41 0.35
C MET A 203 -13.48 -14.24 -0.42
N PHE A 204 -14.08 -13.32 0.32
CA PHE A 204 -14.62 -12.09 -0.22
C PHE A 204 -14.21 -10.89 0.63
N LEU A 205 -13.88 -9.78 -0.02
CA LEU A 205 -13.75 -8.49 0.62
C LEU A 205 -15.09 -7.74 0.48
N PRO A 206 -15.76 -7.38 1.59
CA PRO A 206 -16.99 -6.58 1.54
C PRO A 206 -16.73 -5.18 0.96
N GLY A 207 -17.62 -4.70 0.10
CA GLY A 207 -17.60 -3.36 -0.47
C GLY A 207 -19.00 -2.88 -0.85
N VAL A 208 -19.09 -1.72 -1.49
CA VAL A 208 -20.35 -1.18 -2.02
C VAL A 208 -20.16 -0.80 -3.48
N ALA A 209 -21.04 -1.31 -4.36
CA ALA A 209 -21.15 -0.85 -5.73
C ALA A 209 -22.13 0.32 -5.82
N LEU A 210 -21.81 1.32 -6.62
CA LEU A 210 -22.64 2.49 -6.90
C LEU A 210 -22.94 2.53 -8.40
N LEU A 211 -24.21 2.52 -8.78
CA LEU A 211 -24.63 2.50 -10.17
C LEU A 211 -25.04 3.90 -10.59
N PHE A 212 -24.36 4.41 -11.61
CA PHE A 212 -24.54 5.74 -12.18
C PHE A 212 -25.13 5.63 -13.58
N VAL A 213 -26.09 6.47 -13.91
CA VAL A 213 -26.69 6.53 -15.26
C VAL A 213 -26.62 7.95 -15.78
N ASN A 214 -26.10 8.12 -16.99
CA ASN A 214 -26.14 9.40 -17.69
C ASN A 214 -27.57 9.65 -18.18
N ARG A 215 -28.14 10.81 -17.82
CA ARG A 215 -29.54 11.14 -18.16
C ARG A 215 -29.77 11.29 -19.67
N ASP A 216 -28.77 11.80 -20.37
CA ASP A 216 -28.88 12.14 -21.80
C ASP A 216 -28.56 10.94 -22.69
N SER A 217 -27.44 10.26 -22.42
CA SER A 217 -26.99 9.13 -23.24
C SER A 217 -27.58 7.78 -22.80
N GLY A 218 -28.03 7.67 -21.55
CA GLY A 218 -28.40 6.38 -20.95
C GLY A 218 -27.21 5.47 -20.63
N GLU A 219 -25.99 5.95 -20.80
CA GLU A 219 -24.77 5.23 -20.45
C GLU A 219 -24.76 4.90 -18.96
N GLN A 220 -24.34 3.68 -18.63
CA GLN A 220 -24.26 3.22 -17.25
C GLN A 220 -22.81 3.06 -16.83
N GLN A 221 -22.50 3.46 -15.60
CA GLN A 221 -21.20 3.28 -15.00
C GLN A 221 -21.34 2.72 -13.59
N THR A 222 -20.44 1.81 -13.21
CA THR A 222 -20.42 1.24 -11.87
C THR A 222 -19.17 1.68 -11.14
N ALA A 223 -19.34 2.33 -9.99
CA ALA A 223 -18.24 2.63 -9.08
C ALA A 223 -18.11 1.52 -8.03
N ILE A 224 -16.88 1.15 -7.67
CA ILE A 224 -16.60 0.16 -6.62
C ILE A 224 -15.95 0.89 -5.45
N THR A 225 -16.53 0.72 -4.27
CA THR A 225 -16.00 1.30 -3.04
C THR A 225 -15.56 0.23 -2.06
N ILE A 226 -14.39 0.46 -1.45
CA ILE A 226 -13.78 -0.37 -0.43
C ILE A 226 -13.49 0.52 0.77
N ASP A 227 -13.93 0.12 1.96
CA ASP A 227 -13.85 0.93 3.18
C ASP A 227 -14.43 2.36 3.01
N GLY A 228 -15.43 2.51 2.14
CA GLY A 228 -16.08 3.78 1.83
C GLY A 228 -15.27 4.74 0.98
N ARG A 229 -14.26 4.24 0.26
CA ARG A 229 -13.49 4.99 -0.75
C ARG A 229 -13.64 4.33 -2.12
N ILE A 230 -13.83 5.15 -3.16
CA ILE A 230 -13.82 4.68 -4.56
C ILE A 230 -12.44 4.07 -4.89
N SER A 231 -12.45 2.94 -5.61
CA SER A 231 -11.25 2.33 -6.18
C SER A 231 -11.37 2.19 -7.69
N GLU A 232 -10.76 3.13 -8.41
CA GLU A 232 -10.75 3.17 -9.87
C GLU A 232 -10.11 1.93 -10.50
N THR A 233 -9.11 1.33 -9.85
CA THR A 233 -8.47 0.08 -10.30
C THR A 233 -9.47 -1.07 -10.34
N HIS A 234 -10.32 -1.18 -9.31
CA HIS A 234 -11.36 -2.22 -9.27
C HIS A 234 -12.45 -1.94 -10.29
N GLU A 235 -12.85 -0.68 -10.45
CA GLU A 235 -13.83 -0.28 -11.48
C GLU A 235 -13.37 -0.64 -12.88
N THR A 236 -12.14 -0.26 -13.24
CA THR A 236 -11.54 -0.53 -14.54
C THR A 236 -11.46 -2.03 -14.80
N SER A 237 -10.99 -2.79 -13.82
CA SER A 237 -10.90 -4.24 -13.93
C SER A 237 -12.27 -4.92 -14.04
N PHE A 238 -13.25 -4.48 -13.26
CA PHE A 238 -14.61 -4.97 -13.30
C PHE A 238 -15.30 -4.68 -14.64
N ALA A 239 -15.13 -3.47 -15.18
CA ALA A 239 -15.63 -3.11 -16.50
C ALA A 239 -14.97 -3.96 -17.60
N SER A 240 -13.67 -4.25 -17.51
CA SER A 240 -12.93 -5.02 -18.52
C SER A 240 -13.43 -6.45 -18.74
N ILE A 241 -14.21 -6.98 -17.80
CA ILE A 241 -14.76 -8.33 -17.85
C ILE A 241 -16.28 -8.36 -18.02
N ASP A 242 -16.91 -7.28 -18.51
CA ASP A 242 -18.37 -7.13 -18.53
C ASP A 242 -18.99 -7.42 -17.15
N GLY A 243 -18.29 -6.96 -16.11
CA GLY A 243 -18.63 -7.21 -14.72
C GLY A 243 -20.05 -6.79 -14.35
N PRO A 244 -20.52 -5.57 -14.73
CA PRO A 244 -21.86 -5.11 -14.41
C PRO A 244 -22.95 -6.07 -14.87
N ASP A 245 -22.90 -6.52 -16.13
CA ASP A 245 -23.86 -7.49 -16.68
C ASP A 245 -23.81 -8.84 -15.94
N LYS A 246 -22.59 -9.36 -15.70
CA LYS A 246 -22.38 -10.66 -15.05
C LYS A 246 -22.80 -10.68 -13.58
N ALA A 247 -22.75 -9.52 -12.91
CA ALA A 247 -23.18 -9.36 -11.53
C ALA A 247 -24.63 -8.86 -11.40
N PHE A 248 -25.35 -8.68 -12.51
CA PHE A 248 -26.69 -8.07 -12.57
C PHE A 248 -26.74 -6.67 -11.94
N LEU A 249 -25.63 -5.92 -12.03
CA LEU A 249 -25.49 -4.53 -11.59
C LEU A 249 -25.76 -3.58 -12.75
N VAL A 250 -26.92 -3.75 -13.39
CA VAL A 250 -27.36 -2.93 -14.53
C VAL A 250 -28.79 -2.50 -14.25
N VAL A 251 -29.10 -1.22 -14.49
CA VAL A 251 -30.47 -0.73 -14.39
C VAL A 251 -31.18 -1.02 -15.69
N ASP A 252 -32.26 -1.80 -15.62
CA ASP A 252 -33.03 -2.14 -16.81
C ASP A 252 -33.66 -0.86 -17.38
N SER A 253 -33.46 -0.62 -18.68
CA SER A 253 -33.85 0.63 -19.35
C SER A 253 -35.37 0.84 -19.40
N ALA A 254 -36.15 -0.23 -19.17
CA ALA A 254 -37.61 -0.19 -18.98
C ALA A 254 -38.05 0.36 -17.60
N THR A 255 -37.12 0.49 -16.65
CA THR A 255 -37.37 1.10 -15.33
C THR A 255 -37.20 2.62 -15.33
N ARG A 256 -37.10 3.24 -16.50
CA ARG A 256 -37.34 4.68 -16.63
C ARG A 256 -38.83 4.92 -16.38
N LEU A 257 -39.15 5.51 -15.23
CA LEU A 257 -40.49 6.02 -14.85
C LEU A 257 -41.52 4.97 -14.39
N THR A 258 -41.17 4.10 -13.45
CA THR A 258 -42.18 3.57 -12.52
C THR A 258 -41.82 3.98 -11.10
N GLU A 259 -42.82 4.43 -10.35
CA GLU A 259 -42.73 5.04 -9.02
C GLU A 259 -42.14 4.12 -7.92
N GLU A 260 -41.54 2.98 -8.28
CA GLU A 260 -40.98 1.97 -7.39
C GLU A 260 -39.50 1.64 -7.69
N GLY A 261 -38.74 2.59 -8.25
CA GLY A 261 -37.27 2.51 -8.19
C GLY A 261 -36.78 2.45 -6.74
N PRO A 262 -35.62 1.81 -6.44
CA PRO A 262 -35.10 1.71 -5.09
C PRO A 262 -35.07 3.09 -4.43
N LYS A 263 -35.74 3.19 -3.27
CA LYS A 263 -35.94 4.45 -2.54
C LYS A 263 -34.59 5.00 -2.10
N ILE A 264 -33.97 5.82 -2.95
CA ILE A 264 -33.02 6.84 -2.51
C ILE A 264 -33.75 7.60 -1.39
N PRO A 265 -33.27 7.58 -0.14
CA PRO A 265 -33.92 8.35 0.90
C PRO A 265 -34.00 9.81 0.46
N PRO A 266 -35.12 10.51 0.67
CA PRO A 266 -35.32 11.88 0.17
C PRO A 266 -34.20 12.86 0.60
N GLU A 267 -33.47 12.55 1.67
CA GLU A 267 -32.26 13.27 2.11
C GLU A 267 -31.08 13.19 1.12
N ALA A 268 -30.89 12.07 0.42
CA ALA A 268 -29.83 11.92 -0.57
C ALA A 268 -30.18 12.60 -1.91
N ARG A 269 -31.48 12.71 -2.25
CA ARG A 269 -31.95 13.50 -3.39
C ARG A 269 -31.77 15.01 -3.18
N ARG A 270 -31.92 15.50 -1.95
CA ARG A 270 -31.78 16.93 -1.62
C ARG A 270 -30.35 17.45 -1.81
N LEU A 271 -29.34 16.65 -1.53
CA LEU A 271 -27.92 17.05 -1.66
C LEU A 271 -27.39 17.04 -3.11
N SER A 272 -28.03 16.30 -4.02
CA SER A 272 -27.70 16.37 -5.46
C SER A 272 -28.25 17.63 -6.13
N ILE A 273 -29.28 18.24 -5.55
CA ILE A 273 -29.90 19.48 -6.05
C ILE A 273 -29.18 20.71 -5.47
N GLU A 274 -28.70 20.65 -4.23
CA GLU A 274 -27.95 21.77 -3.63
C GLU A 274 -26.56 22.01 -4.24
N ARG A 275 -25.93 21.00 -4.85
CA ARG A 275 -24.58 21.18 -5.44
C ARG A 275 -24.61 21.90 -6.79
N SER A 276 -25.68 21.73 -7.58
CA SER A 276 -25.87 22.57 -8.79
C SER A 276 -26.23 24.01 -8.44
N GLU A 277 -26.87 24.24 -7.29
CA GLU A 277 -27.09 25.59 -6.76
C GLU A 277 -25.79 26.20 -6.23
N LEU A 278 -24.91 25.39 -5.62
CA LEU A 278 -23.58 25.81 -5.20
C LEU A 278 -22.67 26.14 -6.39
N ASP A 279 -22.68 25.33 -7.45
CA ASP A 279 -21.95 25.60 -8.69
C ASP A 279 -22.48 26.86 -9.38
N ALA A 280 -23.82 27.05 -9.42
CA ALA A 280 -24.44 28.27 -9.95
C ALA A 280 -24.16 29.51 -9.08
N LEU A 281 -23.94 29.36 -7.77
CA LEU A 281 -23.58 30.45 -6.87
C LEU A 281 -22.10 30.81 -7.00
N VAL A 282 -21.21 29.82 -7.12
CA VAL A 282 -19.78 30.00 -7.40
C VAL A 282 -19.58 30.63 -8.77
N GLU A 283 -20.37 30.24 -9.77
CA GLU A 283 -20.29 30.80 -11.12
C GLU A 283 -20.86 32.23 -11.20
N ARG A 284 -21.94 32.54 -10.44
CA ARG A 284 -22.38 33.94 -10.26
C ARG A 284 -21.35 34.79 -9.55
N GLN A 285 -20.71 34.26 -8.51
CA GLN A 285 -19.70 34.98 -7.74
C GLN A 285 -18.42 35.21 -8.57
N ALA A 286 -18.06 34.26 -9.43
CA ALA A 286 -16.97 34.41 -10.41
C ALA A 286 -17.32 35.42 -11.51
N GLN A 287 -18.58 35.50 -11.94
CA GLN A 287 -19.06 36.49 -12.91
C GLN A 287 -19.16 37.90 -12.31
N GLU A 288 -19.57 38.04 -11.04
CA GLU A 288 -19.59 39.32 -10.32
C GLU A 288 -18.16 39.85 -10.10
N LEU A 289 -17.21 38.99 -9.71
CA LEU A 289 -15.80 39.36 -9.58
C LEU A 289 -15.15 39.73 -10.94
N ALA A 290 -15.59 39.10 -12.04
CA ALA A 290 -15.15 39.45 -13.38
C ALA A 290 -15.77 40.77 -13.89
N ALA A 291 -17.00 41.10 -13.46
CA ALA A 291 -17.66 42.36 -13.77
C ALA A 291 -17.07 43.54 -12.96
N GLU A 292 -16.72 43.33 -11.68
CA GLU A 292 -16.05 44.32 -10.84
C GLU A 292 -14.58 44.56 -11.24
N GLY A 293 -13.93 43.60 -11.89
CA GLY A 293 -12.59 43.76 -12.48
C GLY A 293 -12.57 44.51 -13.82
N GLY A 294 -13.73 44.91 -14.36
CA GLY A 294 -13.88 45.52 -15.69
C GLY A 294 -13.96 47.05 -15.72
N GLU A 295 -14.21 47.71 -14.59
CA GLU A 295 -14.24 49.19 -14.50
C GLU A 295 -12.94 49.74 -13.91
N GLY A 296 -11.91 49.79 -14.76
CA GLY A 296 -10.63 50.37 -14.40
C GLY A 296 -9.74 50.62 -15.61
N ARG A 297 -10.25 51.34 -16.63
CA ARG A 297 -9.45 51.76 -17.79
C ARG A 297 -9.24 53.28 -17.80
N ILE A 298 -8.02 53.67 -17.41
CA ILE A 298 -7.16 54.73 -17.97
C ILE A 298 -7.67 56.19 -17.90
N GLU A 299 -6.93 57.04 -17.18
CA GLU A 299 -6.61 58.38 -17.67
C GLU A 299 -5.10 58.63 -17.62
N THR A 300 -4.58 58.96 -18.79
CA THR A 300 -3.22 59.40 -19.14
C THR A 300 -3.00 60.87 -18.80
N ALA A 301 -1.78 61.25 -18.41
CA ALA A 301 -1.20 62.55 -18.77
C ALA A 301 0.34 62.52 -18.73
N ASP A 302 0.93 62.59 -19.93
CA ASP A 302 2.21 63.23 -20.29
C ASP A 302 2.34 64.63 -19.65
N SER A 303 3.49 65.30 -19.48
CA SER A 303 4.88 65.12 -19.93
C SER A 303 5.78 66.06 -19.11
N ASP A 304 7.10 65.89 -19.28
CA ASP A 304 8.11 66.95 -19.48
C ASP A 304 9.17 67.32 -18.41
N ILE A 305 10.43 67.10 -18.85
CA ILE A 305 11.57 68.04 -18.92
C ILE A 305 12.74 67.92 -17.89
N THR A 306 13.82 67.30 -18.41
CA THR A 306 15.27 67.68 -18.45
C THR A 306 16.15 67.89 -17.20
N GLY A 307 17.40 67.44 -17.33
CA GLY A 307 18.61 68.11 -16.77
C GLY A 307 19.39 67.21 -15.80
N GLU A 308 20.44 66.48 -16.23
CA GLU A 308 21.86 66.90 -16.29
C GLU A 308 22.58 67.03 -14.93
N ASP A 309 23.74 66.35 -14.87
CA ASP A 309 24.93 66.57 -14.03
C ASP A 309 24.93 66.27 -12.51
N ALA A 310 25.80 65.32 -12.12
CA ALA A 310 27.11 65.59 -11.50
C ALA A 310 27.54 64.53 -10.45
N THR A 311 28.64 63.84 -10.77
CA THR A 311 29.91 63.75 -10.02
C THR A 311 29.94 63.56 -8.49
N GLY A 312 30.78 62.63 -8.02
CA GLY A 312 31.45 62.67 -6.70
C GLY A 312 31.46 61.32 -5.98
N ASP A 313 32.55 60.56 -6.09
CA ASP A 313 33.61 60.37 -5.06
C ASP A 313 33.24 59.36 -3.96
N GLN A 314 33.84 58.17 -3.96
CA GLN A 314 35.12 57.80 -3.35
C GLN A 314 35.05 57.48 -1.84
N GLN A 315 35.39 56.20 -1.57
CA GLN A 315 36.33 55.70 -0.56
C GLN A 315 35.97 55.64 0.94
N SER A 316 36.27 54.45 1.47
CA SER A 316 36.91 54.17 2.78
C SER A 316 36.03 54.32 4.03
N ALA A 317 36.17 53.53 5.11
CA ALA A 317 37.07 52.44 5.47
C ALA A 317 36.53 51.76 6.74
N GLU A 318 37.00 50.52 6.95
CA GLU A 318 37.41 49.87 8.21
C GLU A 318 36.49 49.81 9.45
N GLY A 319 36.42 48.57 9.96
CA GLY A 319 35.90 48.15 11.26
C GLY A 319 35.80 46.64 11.32
#